data_AF-A0A3B0S1Q3-F1
#
_entry.id   AF-A0A3B0S1Q3-F1
#
_cell.length_a   1.000
_cell.length_b   1.000
_cell.length_c   1.000
_cell.angle_alpha   90.00
_cell.angle_beta   90.00
_cell.angle_gamma   90.00
#
_symmetry.space_group_name_H-M   'P 1'
#
loop_
_entity.id
_entity.type
_entity.pdbx_description
1 polymer ?
#
loop_
_entity_poly.entity_id
_entity_poly.type
_entity_poly.pdbx_seq_one_letter_code
_entity_poly.pdbx_strand_id
1 'polypeptide(L)' 'MDFDEDRPKTDQAVTVGQVLDDYSVDELKERLDLLRVEILRVEAEIVNKKSTKSEAESVFKI' A
#
# COMPACT_ATOMS: atom_id res chain seq x y z
N MET A 1 25.79 12.95 -25.91
CA MET A 1 24.65 12.04 -26.01
C MET A 1 24.09 11.95 -24.61
N ASP A 2 22.82 12.32 -24.45
CA ASP A 2 22.15 12.61 -23.18
C ASP A 2 22.16 11.45 -22.19
N PHE A 3 22.46 11.76 -20.93
CA PHE A 3 22.33 10.90 -19.76
C PHE A 3 21.16 11.40 -18.89
N ASP A 4 19.93 11.42 -19.41
CA ASP A 4 18.78 11.98 -18.67
C ASP A 4 17.53 11.06 -18.61
N GLU A 5 17.71 9.73 -18.74
CA GLU A 5 16.58 8.79 -18.85
C GLU A 5 16.40 7.77 -17.71
N ASP A 6 17.09 7.93 -16.57
CA ASP A 6 16.87 7.05 -15.40
C ASP A 6 16.63 7.84 -14.10
N ARG A 7 15.75 8.84 -14.17
CA ARG A 7 15.15 9.36 -12.95
C ARG A 7 14.13 8.32 -12.46
N PRO A 8 14.29 7.73 -11.25
CA PRO A 8 13.26 6.87 -10.70
C PRO A 8 11.98 7.71 -10.64
N LYS A 9 10.96 7.28 -11.40
CA LYS A 9 9.62 7.84 -11.27
C LYS A 9 9.29 7.73 -9.80
N THR A 10 9.24 8.86 -9.11
CA THR A 10 8.88 8.87 -7.69
C THR A 10 7.44 8.39 -7.67
N ASP A 11 7.23 7.14 -7.23
CA ASP A 11 5.90 6.56 -7.13
C ASP A 11 5.04 7.57 -6.36
N GLN A 12 4.11 8.17 -7.07
CA GLN A 12 3.34 9.29 -6.54
C GLN A 12 2.44 8.71 -5.46
N ALA A 13 2.83 8.90 -4.20
CA ALA A 13 2.17 8.26 -3.07
C ALA A 13 0.67 8.63 -3.05
N VAL A 14 -0.18 7.63 -3.26
CA VAL A 14 -1.63 7.79 -3.25
C VAL A 14 -2.09 8.08 -1.82
N THR A 15 -2.59 9.30 -1.59
CA THR A 15 -3.05 9.76 -0.27
C THR A 15 -4.58 9.71 -0.16
N VAL A 16 -5.10 9.18 0.95
CA VAL A 16 -6.54 9.13 1.23
C VAL A 16 -7.08 10.55 1.46
N GLY A 17 -8.23 10.88 0.85
CA GLY A 17 -8.90 12.18 1.03
C GLY A 17 -8.35 13.32 0.17
N GLN A 18 -7.47 13.02 -0.78
CA GLN A 18 -7.02 14.00 -1.77
C GLN A 18 -8.17 14.39 -2.72
N VAL A 19 -8.19 15.66 -3.15
CA VAL A 19 -9.11 16.15 -4.19
C VAL A 19 -8.87 15.43 -5.52
N LEU A 20 -9.96 15.10 -6.22
CA LEU A 20 -9.96 14.27 -7.44
C LEU A 20 -10.45 15.01 -8.70
N ASP A 21 -10.77 16.30 -8.60
CA ASP A 21 -11.46 17.04 -9.66
C ASP A 21 -10.69 17.11 -10.99
N ASP A 22 -9.34 17.08 -10.92
CA ASP A 22 -8.46 17.15 -12.09
C ASP A 22 -8.07 15.77 -12.67
N TYR A 23 -8.56 14.67 -12.10
CA TYR A 23 -8.20 13.31 -12.51
C TYR A 23 -9.11 12.79 -13.62
N SER A 24 -8.52 12.20 -14.65
CA SER A 24 -9.23 11.42 -15.66
C SER A 24 -9.70 10.08 -15.09
N VAL A 25 -10.65 9.44 -15.79
CA VAL A 25 -11.20 8.13 -15.38
C VAL A 25 -10.12 7.05 -15.31
N ASP A 26 -9.15 7.06 -16.23
CA ASP A 26 -8.11 6.04 -16.24
C ASP A 26 -7.09 6.26 -15.11
N GLU A 27 -6.74 7.50 -14.81
CA GLU A 27 -5.91 7.82 -13.62
C GLU A 27 -6.61 7.44 -12.31
N LEU A 28 -7.94 7.58 -12.24
CA LEU A 28 -8.72 7.11 -11.09
C LEU A 28 -8.70 5.59 -10.94
N LYS A 29 -8.68 4.82 -12.05
CA LYS A 29 -8.54 3.36 -12.01
C LYS A 29 -7.17 2.96 -11.50
N GLU A 30 -6.10 3.56 -12.04
CA GLU A 30 -4.74 3.31 -11.58
C GLU A 30 -4.59 3.62 -10.09
N ARG A 31 -5.13 4.76 -9.64
CA ARG A 31 -5.16 5.14 -8.22
C ARG A 31 -5.91 4.11 -7.36
N LEU A 32 -7.06 3.63 -7.83
CA LEU A 32 -7.87 2.64 -7.13
C LEU A 32 -7.13 1.31 -6.98
N ASP A 33 -6.43 0.87 -8.01
CA ASP A 33 -5.69 -0.39 -7.98
C ASP A 33 -4.51 -0.31 -7.00
N LEU A 34 -3.79 0.81 -6.96
CA LEU A 34 -2.76 1.06 -5.94
C LEU A 34 -3.31 1.00 -4.51
N LEU A 35 -4.47 1.62 -4.26
CA LEU A 35 -5.13 1.57 -2.95
C LEU A 35 -5.56 0.15 -2.58
N ARG A 36 -6.07 -0.64 -3.53
CA ARG A 36 -6.46 -2.04 -3.28
C ARG A 36 -5.26 -2.90 -2.90
N VAL A 37 -4.14 -2.74 -3.61
CA VAL A 37 -2.89 -3.44 -3.27
C VAL A 37 -2.45 -3.07 -1.85
N GLU A 38 -2.53 -1.79 -1.50
CA GLU A 38 -2.16 -1.32 -0.17
C GLU A 38 -3.10 -1.86 0.93
N ILE A 39 -4.40 -1.94 0.67
CA ILE A 39 -5.36 -2.58 1.58
C ILE A 39 -4.97 -4.04 1.84
N LEU A 40 -4.71 -4.81 0.79
CA LEU A 40 -4.32 -6.22 0.93
C LEU A 40 -3.02 -6.38 1.72
N ARG A 41 -2.03 -5.49 1.50
CA ARG A 41 -0.77 -5.48 2.26
C ARG A 41 -1.03 -5.24 3.75
N VAL A 42 -1.85 -4.26 4.09
CA VAL A 42 -2.20 -3.94 5.48
C VAL A 42 -2.99 -5.07 6.13
N GLU A 43 -3.94 -5.67 5.43
CA GLU A 43 -4.70 -6.83 5.90
C GLU A 43 -3.79 -8.03 6.20
N ALA A 44 -2.83 -8.32 5.31
CA ALA A 44 -1.84 -9.37 5.52
C ALA A 44 -0.98 -9.10 6.78
N GLU A 45 -0.53 -7.87 6.98
CA GLU A 45 0.22 -7.47 8.17
C GLU A 45 -0.60 -7.59 9.46
N ILE A 46 -1.89 -7.26 9.42
CA ILE A 46 -2.80 -7.47 10.57
C ILE A 46 -2.88 -8.95 10.92
N VAL A 47 -3.03 -9.84 9.92
CA VAL A 47 -3.09 -11.28 10.13
C VAL A 47 -1.78 -11.80 10.71
N ASN A 48 -0.63 -11.41 10.14
CA ASN A 48 0.69 -11.80 10.62
C ASN A 48 0.88 -11.43 12.10
N LYS A 49 0.57 -10.18 12.46
CA LYS A 49 0.71 -9.69 13.84
C LYS A 49 -0.26 -10.38 14.82
N LYS A 50 -1.48 -10.71 14.38
CA LYS A 50 -2.43 -11.49 15.19
C LYS A 50 -1.93 -12.91 15.44
N SER A 51 -1.38 -13.57 14.43
CA SER A 51 -0.80 -14.91 14.55
C SER A 51 0.35 -14.89 15.57
N THR A 52 1.28 -13.96 15.43
CA THR A 52 2.40 -13.80 16.37
C THR A 52 1.94 -13.56 17.81
N LYS A 53 0.87 -12.77 18.01
CA LYS A 53 0.31 -12.53 19.34
C LYS A 53 -0.32 -13.79 19.95
N SER A 54 -1.08 -14.55 19.15
CA SER A 54 -1.72 -15.80 19.60
C SER A 54 -0.72 -16.91 19.94
N GLU A 55 0.38 -16.99 19.19
CA GLU A 55 1.48 -17.92 19.45
C GLU A 55 2.22 -17.55 20.73
N ALA A 56 2.52 -16.26 20.93
CA ALA A 56 3.15 -15.78 22.16
C ALA A 56 2.29 -16.07 23.40
N GLU A 57 0.98 -15.76 23.36
CA GLU A 57 0.07 -16.02 24.49
C GLU A 57 -0.07 -17.52 24.84
N SER A 58 0.19 -18.43 23.88
CA SER A 58 0.16 -19.87 24.12
C SER A 58 1.44 -20.39 24.79
N VAL A 59 2.58 -19.74 24.55
CA VAL A 59 3.87 -20.08 25.19
C VAL A 59 3.92 -19.61 26.65
N PHE A 60 3.22 -18.53 27.00
CA PHE A 60 3.18 -18.00 28.37
C PHE A 60 2.13 -18.64 29.30
N LYS A 61 1.33 -19.62 28.83
CA LYS A 61 0.32 -20.34 29.62
C LYS A 61 0.80 -21.66 30.25
N ILE A 62 2.11 -21.82 30.45
CA ILE A 62 2.70 -22.95 31.19
C ILE A 62 2.74 -22.63 32.69
#